data_AF-A0A0F0KLP8-F1
#
_entry.id   AF-A0A0F0KLP8-F1
#
_cell.length_a   1.000
_cell.length_b   1.000
_cell.length_c   1.000
_cell.angle_alpha   90.00
_cell.angle_beta   90.00
_cell.angle_gamma   90.00
#
_symmetry.space_group_name_H-M   'P 1'
#
loop_
_entity.id
_entity.type
_entity.pdbx_description
1 polymer ?
#
loop_
_entity_poly.entity_id
_entity_poly.type
_entity_poly.pdbx_seq_one_letter_code
_entity_poly.pdbx_strand_id
1 'polypeptide(L)'
;MQEHLVRLVQRDYFDKKRLTPDISTQLTVGASVQSLLSEARSRSGSAAGAVAQHLVGAALEERLPDVVIGSESYSTSDQQTARPGDFLVGDTAIHVTMSPGDRVFSDRCSQNLQAGLRPLVLVPEQSVVAALQLAANVGLVGSVVVNSIESFIAASLEEASGYEGTEARQRLRGLFERYNERVARIEPDPSLLIDLG
;
A
#
# COMPACT_ATOMS: atom_id res chain seq x y z
N MET A 1 29.14 -20.86 9.53
CA MET A 1 29.48 -19.44 9.81
C MET A 1 29.61 -18.62 8.52
N GLN A 2 30.32 -19.10 7.49
CA GLN A 2 30.43 -18.43 6.17
C GLN A 2 29.09 -18.23 5.44
N GLU A 3 28.20 -19.24 5.40
CA GLU A 3 26.87 -19.11 4.75
C GLU A 3 25.94 -18.09 5.40
N HIS A 4 26.12 -17.81 6.69
CA HIS A 4 25.30 -16.83 7.40
C HIS A 4 25.73 -15.40 7.04
N LEU A 5 27.05 -15.20 6.90
CA LEU A 5 27.65 -13.92 6.53
C LEU A 5 27.34 -13.56 5.06
N VAL A 6 27.39 -14.55 4.15
CA VAL A 6 27.00 -14.35 2.74
C VAL A 6 25.53 -13.94 2.63
N ARG A 7 24.63 -14.57 3.40
CA ARG A 7 23.21 -14.19 3.45
C ARG A 7 22.98 -12.78 3.98
N LEU A 8 23.72 -12.35 5.00
CA LEU A 8 23.65 -10.99 5.55
C LEU A 8 24.13 -9.95 4.53
N VAL A 9 25.27 -10.18 3.88
CA VAL A 9 25.83 -9.27 2.86
C VAL A 9 24.94 -9.20 1.62
N GLN A 10 24.35 -10.31 1.19
CA GLN A 10 23.37 -10.31 0.10
C GLN A 10 22.13 -9.50 0.49
N ARG A 11 21.59 -9.69 1.70
CA ARG A 11 20.42 -8.95 2.19
C ARG A 11 20.70 -7.44 2.25
N ASP A 12 21.83 -7.03 2.82
CA ASP A 12 22.24 -5.61 2.88
C ASP A 12 22.50 -4.99 1.50
N TYR A 13 22.90 -5.80 0.51
CA TYR A 13 23.07 -5.35 -0.88
C TYR A 13 21.73 -5.19 -1.60
N PHE A 14 20.78 -6.10 -1.41
CA PHE A 14 19.41 -5.98 -1.94
C PHE A 14 18.64 -4.84 -1.27
N ASP A 15 18.82 -4.63 0.04
CA ASP A 15 18.17 -3.56 0.82
C ASP A 15 18.64 -2.15 0.41
N LYS A 16 19.66 -2.02 -0.45
CA LYS A 16 20.13 -0.72 -0.99
C LYS A 16 19.76 -0.47 -2.45
N LYS A 17 19.16 -1.44 -3.13
CA LYS A 17 18.73 -1.28 -4.53
C LYS A 17 17.32 -0.71 -4.60
N ARG A 18 17.06 0.04 -5.66
CA ARG A 18 15.70 0.42 -6.05
C ARG A 18 14.85 -0.82 -6.33
N LEU A 19 13.53 -0.69 -6.16
CA LEU A 19 12.54 -1.71 -6.49
C LEU A 19 12.44 -1.89 -8.01
N THR A 20 12.32 -3.12 -8.49
CA THR A 20 12.24 -3.45 -9.92
C THR A 20 11.04 -4.36 -10.18
N PRO A 21 9.80 -3.83 -10.06
CA PRO A 21 8.60 -4.63 -10.26
C PRO A 21 8.50 -5.12 -11.70
N ASP A 22 7.96 -6.33 -11.87
CA ASP A 22 7.60 -6.82 -13.21
C ASP A 22 6.39 -6.04 -13.73
N ILE A 23 6.61 -5.28 -14.81
CA ILE A 23 5.61 -4.48 -15.54
C ILE A 23 5.40 -4.99 -16.97
N SER A 24 5.68 -6.28 -17.21
CA SER A 24 5.48 -6.93 -18.50
C SER A 24 4.08 -6.69 -19.05
N THR A 25 3.97 -6.50 -20.37
CA THR A 25 2.69 -6.30 -21.05
C THR A 25 1.76 -7.52 -20.98
N GLN A 26 2.25 -8.66 -20.48
CA GLN A 26 1.49 -9.89 -20.27
C GLN A 26 0.80 -9.93 -18.90
N LEU A 27 1.20 -9.05 -17.97
CA LEU A 27 0.62 -8.97 -16.63
C LEU A 27 -0.57 -8.01 -16.62
N THR A 28 -1.53 -8.29 -15.73
CA THR A 28 -2.55 -7.31 -15.35
C THR A 28 -1.90 -6.21 -14.51
N VAL A 29 -2.58 -5.06 -14.39
CA VAL A 29 -2.17 -4.00 -13.45
C VAL A 29 -2.02 -4.56 -12.04
N GLY A 30 -3.00 -5.34 -11.58
CA GLY A 30 -2.98 -5.97 -10.25
C GLY A 30 -1.78 -6.89 -10.05
N ALA A 31 -1.42 -7.71 -11.05
CA ALA A 31 -0.26 -8.59 -10.97
C ALA A 31 1.07 -7.81 -10.94
N SER A 32 1.15 -6.66 -11.64
CA SER A 32 2.33 -5.79 -11.58
C SER A 32 2.47 -5.12 -10.20
N VAL A 33 1.34 -4.70 -9.60
CA VAL A 33 1.31 -4.21 -8.21
C VAL A 33 1.70 -5.32 -7.23
N GLN A 34 1.18 -6.54 -7.41
CA GLN A 34 1.55 -7.69 -6.59
C GLN A 34 3.06 -7.99 -6.67
N SER A 35 3.65 -7.88 -7.86
CA SER A 35 5.10 -8.04 -8.09
C SER A 35 5.90 -7.04 -7.24
N LEU A 36 5.51 -5.75 -7.28
CA LEU A 36 6.11 -4.70 -6.44
C LEU A 36 6.00 -5.00 -4.94
N LEU A 37 4.79 -5.34 -4.47
CA LEU A 37 4.54 -5.64 -3.05
C LEU A 37 5.32 -6.88 -2.60
N SER A 38 5.47 -7.87 -3.48
CA SER A 38 6.22 -9.11 -3.20
C SER A 38 7.71 -8.85 -3.10
N GLU A 39 8.26 -8.02 -3.99
CA GLU A 39 9.66 -7.59 -3.89
C GLU A 39 9.90 -6.81 -2.60
N ALA A 40 9.03 -5.86 -2.27
CA ALA A 40 9.14 -5.07 -1.04
C ALA A 40 9.06 -5.95 0.23
N ARG A 41 8.25 -7.02 0.22
CA ARG A 41 8.18 -8.02 1.30
C ARG A 41 9.45 -8.85 1.47
N SER A 42 10.24 -9.01 0.42
CA SER A 42 11.51 -9.74 0.49
C SER A 42 12.62 -8.94 1.18
N ARG A 43 12.42 -7.63 1.34
CA ARG A 43 13.33 -6.70 2.02
C ARG A 43 13.11 -6.72 3.53
N SER A 44 14.13 -6.30 4.27
CA SER A 44 14.03 -6.26 5.73
C SER A 44 13.25 -5.04 6.24
N GLY A 45 12.73 -5.13 7.47
CA GLY A 45 12.08 -4.01 8.16
C GLY A 45 10.69 -3.68 7.63
N SER A 46 10.40 -2.38 7.56
CA SER A 46 9.08 -1.82 7.24
C SER A 46 8.85 -1.54 5.75
N ALA A 47 9.77 -1.94 4.87
CA ALA A 47 9.75 -1.58 3.45
C ALA A 47 8.41 -1.92 2.77
N ALA A 48 7.87 -3.13 2.99
CA ALA A 48 6.61 -3.54 2.41
C ALA A 48 5.43 -2.64 2.81
N GLY A 49 5.38 -2.22 4.09
CA GLY A 49 4.35 -1.33 4.59
C GLY A 49 4.47 0.07 4.00
N ALA A 50 5.69 0.61 3.95
CA ALA A 50 5.98 1.92 3.36
C ALA A 50 5.62 1.96 1.87
N VAL A 51 6.03 0.93 1.11
CA VAL A 51 5.69 0.80 -0.31
C VAL A 51 4.18 0.76 -0.50
N ALA A 52 3.46 -0.07 0.27
CA ALA A 52 2.01 -0.17 0.18
C ALA A 52 1.31 1.17 0.48
N GLN A 53 1.68 1.83 1.58
CA GLN A 53 1.09 3.11 1.98
C GLN A 53 1.34 4.19 0.93
N HIS A 54 2.58 4.38 0.47
CA HIS A 54 2.90 5.40 -0.53
C HIS A 54 2.26 5.11 -1.89
N LEU A 55 2.12 3.84 -2.26
CA LEU A 55 1.46 3.47 -3.52
C LEU A 55 -0.05 3.74 -3.48
N VAL A 56 -0.71 3.43 -2.36
CA VAL A 56 -2.11 3.84 -2.14
C VAL A 56 -2.24 5.36 -2.13
N GLY A 57 -1.31 6.07 -1.48
CA GLY A 57 -1.29 7.53 -1.47
C GLY A 57 -1.19 8.14 -2.86
N ALA A 58 -0.29 7.62 -3.71
CA ALA A 58 -0.15 8.04 -5.10
C ALA A 58 -1.42 7.77 -5.93
N ALA A 59 -2.07 6.63 -5.72
CA ALA A 59 -3.32 6.29 -6.40
C ALA A 59 -4.48 7.22 -5.98
N LEU A 60 -4.54 7.59 -4.70
CA LEU A 60 -5.50 8.57 -4.19
C LEU A 60 -5.26 9.96 -4.80
N GLU A 61 -4.00 10.42 -4.88
CA GLU A 61 -3.63 11.69 -5.50
C GLU A 61 -4.00 11.75 -6.99
N GLU A 62 -3.85 10.64 -7.73
CA GLU A 62 -4.26 10.57 -9.14
C GLU A 62 -5.79 10.65 -9.29
N ARG A 63 -6.56 9.93 -8.45
CA ARG A 63 -8.03 9.92 -8.51
C ARG A 63 -8.68 11.21 -8.02
N LEU A 64 -8.05 11.87 -7.06
CA LEU A 64 -8.65 12.98 -6.31
C LEU A 64 -7.72 14.21 -6.38
N PRO A 65 -7.56 14.83 -7.57
CA PRO A 65 -6.60 15.92 -7.77
C PRO A 65 -6.92 17.16 -6.91
N ASP A 66 -8.17 17.33 -6.51
CA ASP A 66 -8.63 18.44 -5.67
C ASP A 66 -8.57 18.14 -4.15
N VAL A 67 -8.14 16.94 -3.76
CA VAL A 67 -8.03 16.52 -2.36
C VAL A 67 -6.56 16.41 -1.98
N VAL A 68 -6.17 17.10 -0.89
CA VAL A 68 -4.83 16.96 -0.33
C VAL A 68 -4.72 15.61 0.38
N ILE A 69 -3.94 14.70 -0.20
CA ILE A 69 -3.63 13.42 0.41
C ILE A 69 -2.45 13.59 1.37
N GLY A 70 -2.62 13.15 2.63
CA GLY A 70 -1.58 13.21 3.67
C GLY A 70 -0.26 12.63 3.18
N SER A 71 0.87 13.17 3.62
CA SER A 71 2.22 12.88 3.09
C SER A 71 3.20 12.45 4.19
N GLU A 72 2.71 11.68 5.14
CA GLU A 72 3.50 11.36 6.33
C GLU A 72 4.40 10.14 6.15
N SER A 73 5.56 10.15 6.81
CA SER A 73 6.48 9.01 6.77
C SER A 73 5.82 7.82 7.43
N TYR A 74 6.01 6.65 6.82
CA TYR A 74 5.50 5.38 7.35
C TYR A 74 5.91 5.17 8.82
N SER A 75 7.14 5.54 9.17
CA SER A 75 7.67 5.41 10.53
C SER A 75 6.95 6.28 11.58
N THR A 76 6.24 7.32 11.16
CA THR A 76 5.48 8.22 12.04
C THR A 76 4.04 7.77 12.29
N SER A 77 3.53 6.79 11.52
CA SER A 77 2.21 6.19 11.78
C SER A 77 2.16 5.43 13.12
N ASP A 78 3.29 4.92 13.60
CA ASP A 78 3.38 4.15 14.85
C ASP A 78 3.52 5.03 16.13
N GLN A 79 3.88 6.31 16.00
CA GLN A 79 4.00 7.22 17.14
C GLN A 79 2.75 8.09 17.28
N GLN A 80 1.98 7.87 18.35
CA GLN A 80 1.01 8.80 18.98
C GLN A 80 0.49 9.96 18.10
N THR A 81 -0.15 9.65 16.97
CA THR A 81 -0.97 10.63 16.28
C THR A 81 -2.43 10.22 16.45
N ALA A 82 -3.30 11.17 16.76
CA ALA A 82 -4.75 10.99 16.85
C ALA A 82 -5.41 10.73 15.48
N ARG A 83 -4.66 10.13 14.54
CA ARG A 83 -5.12 9.89 13.18
C ARG A 83 -6.09 8.71 13.15
N PRO A 84 -7.20 8.82 12.40
CA PRO A 84 -8.15 7.73 12.27
C PRO A 84 -7.64 6.59 11.37
N GLY A 85 -6.60 6.81 10.56
CA GLY A 85 -5.98 5.82 9.66
C GLY A 85 -4.73 6.38 9.01
N ASP A 86 -4.16 5.65 8.05
CA ASP A 86 -3.04 6.11 7.21
C ASP A 86 -3.46 7.27 6.30
N PHE A 87 -4.72 7.25 5.86
CA PHE A 87 -5.34 8.36 5.15
C PHE A 87 -6.74 8.65 5.71
N LEU A 88 -7.15 9.93 5.65
CA LEU A 88 -8.52 10.36 5.87
C LEU A 88 -8.97 11.10 4.61
N VAL A 89 -9.96 10.54 3.90
CA VAL A 89 -10.52 11.12 2.68
C VAL A 89 -12.03 11.27 2.87
N GLY A 90 -12.50 12.52 2.95
CA GLY A 90 -13.88 12.80 3.36
C GLY A 90 -14.14 12.25 4.77
N ASP A 91 -15.13 11.36 4.90
CA ASP A 91 -15.47 10.63 6.13
C ASP A 91 -14.85 9.22 6.18
N THR A 92 -14.00 8.86 5.22
CA THR A 92 -13.43 7.50 5.11
C THR A 92 -12.02 7.45 5.68
N ALA A 93 -11.83 6.63 6.71
CA ALA A 93 -10.54 6.35 7.31
C ALA A 93 -9.92 5.09 6.67
N ILE A 94 -8.82 5.28 5.96
CA ILE A 94 -8.16 4.22 5.19
C ILE A 94 -6.97 3.68 5.98
N HIS A 95 -6.97 2.38 6.25
CA HIS A 95 -5.86 1.64 6.86
C HIS A 95 -5.20 0.78 5.79
N VAL A 96 -3.89 0.94 5.60
CA VAL A 96 -3.09 0.16 4.64
C VAL A 96 -2.13 -0.72 5.43
N THR A 97 -2.30 -2.04 5.35
CA THR A 97 -1.43 -2.95 6.10
C THR A 97 -1.06 -4.20 5.31
N MET A 98 0.23 -4.55 5.36
CA MET A 98 0.75 -5.77 4.75
C MET A 98 0.46 -7.02 5.59
N SER A 99 0.05 -6.85 6.84
CA SER A 99 -0.21 -7.93 7.80
C SER A 99 -1.31 -7.47 8.76
N PRO A 100 -2.60 -7.67 8.40
CA PRO A 100 -3.70 -7.27 9.24
C PRO A 100 -3.67 -8.05 10.56
N GLY A 101 -3.65 -7.32 11.68
CA GLY A 101 -3.78 -7.88 13.02
C GLY A 101 -5.07 -7.41 13.69
N ASP A 102 -5.51 -8.13 14.73
CA ASP A 102 -6.78 -7.92 15.42
C ASP A 102 -7.02 -6.46 15.82
N ARG A 103 -5.96 -5.75 16.24
CA ARG A 103 -6.03 -4.36 16.71
C ARG A 103 -6.52 -3.37 15.64
N VAL A 104 -6.29 -3.65 14.36
CA VAL A 104 -6.84 -2.80 13.28
C VAL A 104 -8.36 -2.80 13.35
N PHE A 105 -8.97 -3.94 13.67
CA PHE A 105 -10.42 -4.08 13.73
C PHE A 105 -10.97 -3.78 15.12
N SER A 106 -10.46 -4.44 16.15
CA SER A 106 -10.99 -4.36 17.52
C SER A 106 -10.88 -2.96 18.12
N ASP A 107 -9.85 -2.21 17.75
CA ASP A 107 -9.54 -0.90 18.30
C ASP A 107 -9.76 0.20 17.25
N ARG A 108 -8.97 0.21 16.18
CA ARG A 108 -8.92 1.35 15.24
C ARG A 108 -10.22 1.52 14.45
N CYS A 109 -10.71 0.47 13.78
CA CYS A 109 -11.97 0.53 13.05
C CYS A 109 -13.16 0.78 13.98
N SER A 110 -13.19 0.16 15.17
CA SER A 110 -14.22 0.41 16.18
C SER A 110 -14.27 1.88 16.61
N GLN A 111 -13.13 2.50 16.91
CA GLN A 111 -13.05 3.92 17.27
C GLN A 111 -13.50 4.83 16.13
N ASN A 112 -13.10 4.52 14.89
CA ASN A 112 -13.53 5.26 13.71
C ASN A 112 -15.05 5.23 13.54
N LEU A 113 -15.68 4.07 13.68
CA LEU A 113 -17.14 3.93 13.60
C LEU A 113 -17.85 4.74 14.70
N GLN A 114 -17.33 4.74 15.92
CA GLN A 114 -17.87 5.54 17.03
C GLN A 114 -17.73 7.06 16.76
N ALA A 115 -16.69 7.46 16.03
CA ALA A 115 -16.48 8.83 15.58
C ALA A 115 -17.28 9.20 14.32
N GLY A 116 -18.13 8.30 13.80
CA GLY A 116 -18.92 8.53 12.58
C GLY A 116 -18.12 8.41 11.29
N LEU A 117 -16.91 7.85 11.33
CA LEU A 117 -16.07 7.59 10.16
C LEU A 117 -16.33 6.21 9.58
N ARG A 118 -16.03 6.06 8.29
CA ARG A 118 -16.18 4.82 7.52
C ARG A 118 -14.83 4.15 7.33
N PRO A 119 -14.55 3.00 7.97
CA PRO A 119 -13.25 2.35 7.82
C PRO A 119 -13.15 1.58 6.50
N LEU A 120 -12.06 1.83 5.77
CA LEU A 120 -11.60 1.03 4.63
C LEU A 120 -10.25 0.41 5.00
N VAL A 121 -10.16 -0.91 4.99
CA VAL A 121 -8.92 -1.64 5.25
C VAL A 121 -8.42 -2.24 3.94
N LEU A 122 -7.23 -1.81 3.52
CA LEU A 122 -6.53 -2.29 2.36
C LEU A 122 -5.40 -3.24 2.80
N VAL A 123 -5.47 -4.47 2.31
CA VAL A 123 -4.49 -5.53 2.60
C VAL A 123 -4.02 -6.17 1.30
N PRO A 124 -2.93 -6.94 1.26
CA PRO A 124 -2.59 -7.72 0.08
C PRO A 124 -3.66 -8.77 -0.22
N GLU A 125 -3.84 -9.12 -1.49
CA GLU A 125 -4.92 -10.00 -1.96
C GLU A 125 -5.03 -11.31 -1.16
N GLN A 126 -3.92 -11.98 -0.92
CA GLN A 126 -3.84 -13.21 -0.12
C GLN A 126 -4.27 -13.04 1.35
N SER A 127 -4.34 -11.80 1.85
CA SER A 127 -4.69 -11.47 3.24
C SER A 127 -6.16 -11.02 3.39
N VAL A 128 -6.92 -10.86 2.31
CA VAL A 128 -8.32 -10.38 2.35
C VAL A 128 -9.21 -11.31 3.19
N VAL A 129 -9.16 -12.62 2.94
CA VAL A 129 -9.98 -13.61 3.66
C VAL A 129 -9.67 -13.58 5.16
N ALA A 130 -8.39 -13.50 5.53
CA ALA A 130 -7.97 -13.42 6.92
C ALA A 130 -8.46 -12.12 7.58
N ALA A 131 -8.31 -10.97 6.91
CA ALA A 131 -8.80 -9.67 7.39
C ALA A 131 -10.33 -9.65 7.59
N LEU A 132 -11.09 -10.25 6.67
CA LEU A 132 -12.54 -10.40 6.81
C LEU A 132 -12.91 -11.25 8.03
N GLN A 133 -12.17 -12.34 8.29
CA GLN A 133 -12.39 -13.15 9.49
C GLN A 133 -12.09 -12.36 10.77
N LEU A 134 -11.04 -11.54 10.78
CA LEU A 134 -10.74 -10.66 11.92
C LEU A 134 -11.86 -9.65 12.17
N ALA A 135 -12.40 -9.04 11.12
CA ALA A 135 -13.56 -8.15 11.23
C ALA A 135 -14.80 -8.89 11.77
N ALA A 136 -15.03 -10.12 11.33
CA ALA A 136 -16.13 -10.96 11.81
C ALA A 136 -16.02 -11.30 13.30
N ASN A 137 -14.80 -11.59 13.77
CA ASN A 137 -14.56 -11.94 15.18
C ASN A 137 -14.94 -10.81 16.15
N VAL A 138 -14.95 -9.56 15.70
CA VAL A 138 -15.32 -8.39 16.49
C VAL A 138 -16.68 -7.78 16.11
N GLY A 139 -17.46 -8.48 15.28
CA GLY A 139 -18.80 -8.04 14.90
C GLY A 139 -18.85 -6.84 13.95
N LEU A 140 -17.79 -6.60 13.18
CA LEU A 140 -17.69 -5.46 12.26
C LEU A 140 -18.06 -5.79 10.80
N VAL A 141 -18.59 -7.00 10.54
CA VAL A 141 -19.07 -7.39 9.21
C VAL A 141 -20.14 -6.42 8.73
N GLY A 142 -19.99 -5.93 7.49
CA GLY A 142 -20.89 -4.94 6.89
C GLY A 142 -20.67 -3.50 7.34
N SER A 143 -19.88 -3.26 8.39
CA SER A 143 -19.53 -1.91 8.88
C SER A 143 -18.14 -1.45 8.44
N VAL A 144 -17.27 -2.39 8.07
CA VAL A 144 -15.90 -2.14 7.56
C VAL A 144 -15.77 -2.71 6.16
N VAL A 145 -15.18 -1.93 5.25
CA VAL A 145 -14.80 -2.43 3.92
C VAL A 145 -13.40 -3.03 4.01
N VAL A 146 -13.21 -4.23 3.46
CA VAL A 146 -11.91 -4.88 3.35
C VAL A 146 -11.66 -5.23 1.88
N ASN A 147 -10.64 -4.62 1.27
CA ASN A 147 -10.28 -4.84 -0.13
C ASN A 147 -8.80 -5.15 -0.26
N SER A 148 -8.42 -5.75 -1.40
CA SER A 148 -7.02 -5.91 -1.74
C SER A 148 -6.41 -4.58 -2.21
N ILE A 149 -5.12 -4.34 -1.92
CA ILE A 149 -4.36 -3.20 -2.45
C ILE A 149 -4.27 -3.31 -3.97
N GLU A 150 -4.04 -4.53 -4.46
CA GLU A 150 -3.92 -4.87 -5.88
C GLU A 150 -5.19 -4.50 -6.64
N SER A 151 -6.37 -4.93 -6.18
CA SER A 151 -7.64 -4.61 -6.85
C SER A 151 -8.05 -3.15 -6.67
N PHE A 152 -7.73 -2.52 -5.53
CA PHE A 152 -7.97 -1.09 -5.31
C PHE A 152 -7.25 -0.24 -6.36
N ILE A 153 -5.96 -0.50 -6.57
CA ILE A 153 -5.15 0.22 -7.56
C ILE A 153 -5.57 -0.16 -8.98
N ALA A 154 -5.72 -1.46 -9.27
CA ALA A 154 -6.08 -1.92 -10.61
C ALA A 154 -7.42 -1.32 -11.06
N ALA A 155 -8.46 -1.39 -10.22
CA ALA A 155 -9.77 -0.83 -10.56
C ALA A 155 -9.68 0.68 -10.87
N SER A 156 -8.88 1.43 -10.11
CA SER A 156 -8.67 2.84 -10.37
C SER A 156 -8.04 3.12 -11.73
N LEU A 157 -6.97 2.40 -12.07
CA LEU A 157 -6.25 2.64 -13.31
C LEU A 157 -7.02 2.15 -14.54
N GLU A 158 -7.73 1.03 -14.41
CA GLU A 158 -8.60 0.49 -15.46
C GLU A 158 -9.80 1.42 -15.71
N GLU A 159 -10.41 1.97 -14.67
CA GLU A 159 -11.48 2.97 -14.81
C GLU A 159 -10.96 4.22 -15.54
N ALA A 160 -9.82 4.75 -15.11
CA ALA A 160 -9.22 5.95 -15.69
C ALA A 160 -8.69 5.74 -17.12
N SER A 161 -8.36 4.51 -17.50
CA SER A 161 -7.93 4.13 -18.85
C SER A 161 -9.11 3.87 -19.80
N GLY A 162 -10.35 3.85 -19.31
CA GLY A 162 -11.49 3.37 -20.09
C GLY A 162 -11.38 1.88 -20.43
N TYR A 163 -10.66 1.11 -19.59
CA TYR A 163 -10.36 -0.31 -19.78
C TYR A 163 -9.50 -0.62 -21.03
N GLU A 164 -8.80 0.39 -21.55
CA GLU A 164 -7.86 0.21 -22.65
C GLU A 164 -6.49 -0.24 -22.11
N GLY A 165 -6.05 -1.44 -22.48
CA GLY A 165 -4.86 -2.06 -21.88
C GLY A 165 -3.56 -1.29 -22.10
N THR A 166 -3.42 -0.57 -23.22
CA THR A 166 -2.25 0.30 -23.45
C THR A 166 -2.28 1.53 -22.54
N GLU A 167 -3.44 2.16 -22.38
CA GLU A 167 -3.62 3.31 -21.51
C GLU A 167 -3.47 2.91 -20.04
N ALA A 168 -4.00 1.76 -19.62
CA ALA A 168 -3.84 1.23 -18.27
C ALA A 168 -2.36 1.03 -17.89
N ARG A 169 -1.53 0.56 -18.85
CA ARG A 169 -0.08 0.42 -18.66
C ARG A 169 0.64 1.77 -18.58
N GLN A 170 0.27 2.73 -19.42
CA GLN A 170 0.83 4.08 -19.34
C GLN A 170 0.51 4.73 -17.99
N ARG A 171 -0.73 4.57 -17.52
CA ARG A 171 -1.15 5.03 -16.20
C ARG A 171 -0.43 4.33 -15.07
N LEU A 172 -0.20 3.01 -15.16
CA LEU A 172 0.59 2.30 -14.15
C LEU A 172 2.01 2.86 -14.04
N ARG A 173 2.65 3.17 -15.18
CA ARG A 173 3.97 3.82 -15.17
C ARG A 173 3.90 5.21 -14.53
N GLY A 174 2.91 6.02 -14.89
CA GLY A 174 2.69 7.34 -14.28
C GLY A 174 2.40 7.28 -12.77
N LEU A 175 1.67 6.25 -12.32
CA LEU A 175 1.44 5.99 -10.90
C LEU A 175 2.77 5.71 -10.17
N PHE A 176 3.66 4.90 -10.76
CA PHE A 176 4.96 4.61 -10.18
C PHE A 176 5.90 5.82 -10.17
N GLU A 177 5.80 6.71 -11.17
CA GLU A 177 6.52 8.00 -11.18
C GLU A 177 6.04 8.89 -10.02
N ARG A 178 4.71 9.05 -9.86
CA ARG A 178 4.11 9.80 -8.75
C ARG A 178 4.45 9.20 -7.38
N TYR A 179 4.43 7.88 -7.28
CA TYR A 179 4.92 7.16 -6.10
C TYR A 179 6.37 7.53 -5.78
N ASN A 180 7.26 7.54 -6.78
CA ASN A 180 8.66 7.90 -6.57
C ASN A 180 8.84 9.34 -6.11
N GLU A 181 8.10 10.29 -6.69
CA GLU A 181 8.09 11.70 -6.26
C GLU A 181 7.66 11.82 -4.80
N ARG A 182 6.63 11.06 -4.42
CA ARG A 182 6.10 11.03 -3.05
C ARG A 182 7.11 10.44 -2.06
N VAL A 183 7.70 9.29 -2.38
CA VAL A 183 8.74 8.65 -1.56
C VAL A 183 9.97 9.55 -1.43
N ALA A 184 10.47 10.13 -2.53
CA ALA A 184 11.66 10.99 -2.50
C ALA A 184 11.49 12.24 -1.63
N ARG A 185 10.25 12.73 -1.49
CA ARG A 185 9.91 13.88 -0.65
C ARG A 185 9.81 13.53 0.84
N ILE A 186 9.39 12.30 1.16
CA ILE A 186 8.94 11.92 2.51
C ILE A 186 9.93 10.99 3.20
N GLU A 187 10.42 9.98 2.49
CA GLU A 187 11.27 8.93 3.05
C GLU A 187 12.75 9.19 2.73
N PRO A 188 13.64 9.08 3.73
CA PRO A 188 15.08 9.27 3.51
C PRO A 188 15.75 8.07 2.83
N ASP A 189 15.09 6.91 2.78
CA ASP A 189 15.65 5.68 2.22
C ASP A 189 15.41 5.58 0.69
N PRO A 190 16.45 5.75 -0.14
CA PRO A 190 16.32 5.65 -1.59
C PRO A 190 16.07 4.22 -2.09
N SER A 191 16.22 3.20 -1.24
CA SER A 191 15.91 1.81 -1.62
C SER A 191 14.43 1.65 -1.97
N LEU A 192 13.55 2.45 -1.35
CA LEU A 192 12.10 2.41 -1.55
C LEU A 192 11.65 2.94 -2.92
N LEU A 193 12.54 3.60 -3.66
CA LEU A 193 12.24 4.09 -5.01
C LEU A 193 12.16 2.94 -6.00
N ILE A 194 11.22 3.04 -6.95
CA ILE A 194 11.08 2.14 -8.08
C ILE A 194 12.04 2.58 -9.19
N ASP A 195 12.79 1.64 -9.74
CA ASP A 195 13.50 1.79 -11.01
C ASP A 195 12.54 1.44 -12.15
N LEU A 196 12.36 2.38 -13.07
CA LEU A 196 11.43 2.26 -14.19
C LEU A 196 12.12 1.92 -15.51
N GLY A 197 13.46 1.78 -15.52
CA GLY A 197 14.24 1.58 -16.74
C GLY A 197 14.39 2.84 -17.57
#